data_AF-A0A318NNR8-F1
#
_entry.id   AF-A0A318NNR8-F1
#
_cell.length_a   1.000
_cell.length_b   1.000
_cell.length_c   1.000
_cell.angle_alpha   90.00
_cell.angle_beta   90.00
_cell.angle_gamma   90.00
#
_symmetry.space_group_name_H-M   'P 1'
#
loop_
_entity.id
_entity.type
_entity.pdbx_description
1 polymer ?
#
loop_
_entity_poly.entity_id
_entity_poly.type
_entity_poly.pdbx_seq_one_letter_code
_entity_poly.pdbx_strand_id
1 'polypeptide(L)'
;MFRIEFELRPTAEVPPWGGDRPSLHWFGLTSGWYRFMVQDCEFLRYRDEAVRSWNLERPYPDYYVARLWEDLIVLRWALQEPVPEDLIPFVDGSFLPREFPERDDFGDDVDAAFHLQSDYALDVGYLTNAPALRCWRHTVDGLDLVTLSQQIPPGKRGAFEGPERLDATMPAAELLAAVDDFDRRFIAAMGVRVAELERSGPPPGVDLDLQHLRVEHTQRSSWLDQRLVSPRDVDWTKVRAGVAELGSWPPVS
;
A
#
# COMPACT_ATOMS: atom_id res chain seq x y z
N MET A 1 -6.05 -14.26 -11.89
CA MET A 1 -4.63 -14.16 -11.51
C MET A 1 -4.32 -12.71 -11.17
N PHE A 2 -4.01 -12.48 -9.91
CA PHE A 2 -3.53 -11.23 -9.36
C PHE A 2 -2.00 -11.17 -9.45
N ARG A 3 -1.47 -10.02 -9.86
CA ARG A 3 -0.03 -9.77 -9.91
C ARG A 3 0.28 -8.33 -9.50
N ILE A 4 1.41 -8.18 -8.82
CA ILE A 4 1.99 -6.89 -8.48
C ILE A 4 3.28 -6.77 -9.28
N GLU A 5 3.28 -5.91 -10.28
CA GLU A 5 4.43 -5.68 -11.15
C GLU A 5 5.15 -4.41 -10.71
N PHE A 6 6.48 -4.43 -10.77
CA PHE A 6 7.29 -3.25 -10.50
C PHE A 6 8.53 -3.23 -11.41
N GLU A 7 9.07 -2.03 -11.60
CA GLU A 7 10.34 -1.80 -12.27
C GLU A 7 11.11 -0.73 -11.50
N LEU A 8 12.33 -1.06 -11.07
CA LEU A 8 13.21 -0.09 -10.43
C LEU A 8 13.91 0.74 -11.51
N ARG A 9 13.93 2.06 -11.32
CA ARG A 9 14.70 2.97 -12.17
C ARG A 9 16.17 2.55 -12.17
N PRO A 10 16.90 2.62 -13.30
CA PRO A 10 18.33 2.30 -13.31
C PRO A 10 19.10 3.04 -12.22
N THR A 11 20.06 2.37 -11.57
CA THR A 11 20.77 2.94 -10.40
C THR A 11 21.41 4.30 -10.69
N ALA A 12 21.92 4.51 -11.92
CA ALA A 12 22.52 5.76 -12.36
C ALA A 12 21.52 6.92 -12.55
N GLU A 13 20.23 6.61 -12.68
CA GLU A 13 19.14 7.57 -12.86
C GLU A 13 18.36 7.82 -11.56
N VAL A 14 18.71 7.12 -10.47
CA VAL A 14 18.08 7.36 -9.17
C VAL A 14 18.49 8.74 -8.67
N PRO A 15 17.54 9.67 -8.45
CA PRO A 15 17.87 10.99 -7.95
C PRO A 15 18.41 10.90 -6.51
N PRO A 16 19.57 11.52 -6.22
CA PRO A 16 20.04 11.62 -4.85
C PRO A 16 19.15 12.56 -4.04
N TRP A 17 19.19 12.39 -2.73
CA TRP A 17 18.45 13.16 -1.75
C TRP A 17 19.34 14.24 -1.15
N GLY A 18 18.74 15.37 -0.76
CA GLY A 18 19.46 16.53 -0.26
C GLY A 18 19.85 17.52 -1.37
N GLY A 19 20.25 18.72 -0.96
CA GLY A 19 20.72 19.78 -1.87
C GLY A 19 22.24 19.74 -2.04
N ASP A 20 22.94 20.63 -1.33
CA ASP A 20 24.39 20.80 -1.43
C ASP A 20 25.22 19.56 -1.07
N ARG A 21 24.63 18.60 -0.35
CA ARG A 21 25.22 17.30 -0.01
C ARG A 21 24.29 16.18 -0.49
N PRO A 22 24.35 15.83 -1.79
CA PRO A 22 23.50 14.79 -2.34
C PRO A 22 23.91 13.44 -1.76
N SER A 23 22.93 12.67 -1.31
CA SER A 23 23.13 11.38 -0.66
C SER A 23 22.15 10.33 -1.20
N LEU A 24 22.53 9.06 -1.10
CA LEU A 24 21.63 7.93 -1.33
C LEU A 24 21.49 7.10 -0.06
N HIS A 25 20.37 6.40 0.00
CA HIS A 25 19.98 5.52 1.10
C HIS A 25 19.05 4.44 0.53
N TRP A 26 18.80 3.38 1.30
CA TRP A 26 18.08 2.21 0.82
C TRP A 26 16.72 2.57 0.21
N PHE A 27 15.94 3.43 0.89
CA PHE A 27 14.64 3.87 0.41
C PHE A 27 14.71 4.59 -0.95
N GLY A 28 15.64 5.54 -1.09
CA GLY A 28 15.83 6.30 -2.33
C GLY A 28 16.16 5.41 -3.53
N LEU A 29 16.93 4.34 -3.30
CA LEU A 29 17.29 3.35 -4.32
C LEU A 29 16.10 2.52 -4.83
N THR A 30 14.93 2.66 -4.22
CA THR A 30 13.70 1.96 -4.62
C THR A 30 12.80 2.79 -5.54
N SER A 31 13.28 3.95 -6.01
CA SER A 31 12.58 4.75 -7.03
C SER A 31 12.28 3.91 -8.26
N GLY A 32 11.02 3.95 -8.72
CA GLY A 32 10.58 3.18 -9.86
C GLY A 32 9.08 3.26 -10.08
N TRP A 33 8.55 2.28 -10.81
CA TRP A 33 7.13 2.18 -11.12
C TRP A 33 6.54 0.90 -10.58
N TYR A 34 5.24 0.91 -10.31
CA TYR A 34 4.51 -0.30 -9.96
C TYR A 34 3.07 -0.24 -10.46
N ARG A 35 2.44 -1.41 -10.59
CA ARG A 35 1.02 -1.55 -10.95
C ARG A 35 0.43 -2.85 -10.42
N PHE A 36 -0.88 -2.87 -10.24
CA PHE A 36 -1.62 -4.08 -9.90
C PHE A 36 -2.43 -4.56 -11.10
N MET A 37 -2.35 -5.86 -11.35
CA MET A 37 -3.12 -6.54 -12.38
C MET A 37 -4.05 -7.53 -11.69
N VAL A 38 -5.35 -7.39 -11.87
CA VAL A 38 -6.33 -8.40 -11.45
C VAL A 38 -7.08 -8.86 -12.70
N GLN A 39 -6.83 -10.09 -13.15
CA GLN A 39 -7.37 -10.57 -14.44
C GLN A 39 -6.98 -9.60 -15.58
N ASP A 40 -7.95 -8.99 -16.26
CA ASP A 40 -7.76 -8.02 -17.34
C ASP A 40 -7.92 -6.56 -16.87
N CYS A 41 -7.98 -6.31 -15.56
CA CYS A 41 -8.11 -4.98 -14.97
C CYS A 41 -6.79 -4.48 -14.39
N GLU A 42 -6.40 -3.25 -14.76
CA GLU A 42 -5.27 -2.54 -14.15
C GLU A 42 -5.78 -1.57 -13.08
N PHE A 43 -5.30 -1.70 -11.84
CA PHE A 43 -5.54 -0.70 -10.80
C PHE A 43 -4.41 0.33 -10.84
N LEU A 44 -4.72 1.56 -10.40
CA LEU A 44 -3.81 2.71 -10.38
C LEU A 44 -3.26 3.16 -11.74
N ARG A 45 -3.86 2.70 -12.84
CA ARG A 45 -3.48 3.19 -14.17
C ARG A 45 -3.98 4.63 -14.37
N TYR A 46 -3.07 5.54 -14.69
CA TYR A 46 -3.40 6.92 -15.07
C TYR A 46 -3.97 6.98 -16.48
N ARG A 47 -4.92 7.90 -16.70
CA ARG A 47 -5.42 8.22 -18.05
C ARG A 47 -4.36 8.95 -18.86
N ASP A 48 -4.40 8.82 -20.18
CA ASP A 48 -3.48 9.51 -21.08
C ASP A 48 -3.50 11.04 -20.91
N GLU A 49 -4.66 11.64 -20.61
CA GLU A 49 -4.77 13.07 -20.30
C GLU A 49 -3.96 13.45 -19.05
N ALA A 50 -4.03 12.63 -18.01
CA ALA A 50 -3.29 12.83 -16.77
C ALA A 50 -1.79 12.67 -17.01
N VAL A 51 -1.39 11.61 -17.74
CA VAL A 51 0.00 11.38 -18.16
C VAL A 51 0.57 12.59 -18.91
N ARG A 52 -0.16 13.12 -19.89
CA ARG A 52 0.27 14.31 -20.65
C ARG A 52 0.34 15.56 -19.79
N SER A 53 -0.66 15.82 -18.97
CA SER A 53 -0.76 17.06 -18.17
C SER A 53 0.26 17.13 -17.03
N TRP A 54 0.65 15.99 -16.47
CA TRP A 54 1.66 15.91 -15.42
C TRP A 54 3.04 15.49 -15.91
N ASN A 55 3.19 15.31 -17.23
CA ASN A 55 4.43 14.89 -17.87
C ASN A 55 5.01 13.61 -17.22
N LEU A 56 4.15 12.62 -16.98
CA LEU A 56 4.57 11.33 -16.44
C LEU A 56 5.27 10.51 -17.52
N GLU A 57 6.34 9.80 -17.14
CA GLU A 57 7.07 8.91 -18.05
C GLU A 57 6.20 7.72 -18.50
N ARG A 58 5.33 7.24 -17.60
CA ARG A 58 4.52 6.02 -17.76
C ARG A 58 3.13 6.23 -17.17
N PRO A 59 2.10 5.47 -17.60
CA PRO A 59 0.74 5.57 -17.06
C PRO A 59 0.59 4.88 -15.69
N TYR A 60 1.65 4.80 -14.90
CA TYR A 60 1.71 4.09 -13.63
C TYR A 60 2.28 4.99 -12.54
N PRO A 61 1.97 4.72 -11.26
CA PRO A 61 2.68 5.29 -10.13
C PRO A 61 4.20 5.31 -10.36
N ASP A 62 4.80 6.50 -10.26
CA ASP A 62 6.25 6.73 -10.29
C ASP A 62 6.66 7.22 -8.91
N TYR A 63 7.06 6.28 -8.06
CA TYR A 63 7.37 6.54 -6.66
C TYR A 63 8.30 5.48 -6.09
N TYR A 64 8.68 5.61 -4.83
CA TYR A 64 9.48 4.61 -4.13
C TYR A 64 8.67 3.34 -3.91
N VAL A 65 9.05 2.25 -4.60
CA VAL A 65 8.40 0.93 -4.52
C VAL A 65 8.39 0.40 -3.07
N ALA A 66 9.35 0.83 -2.25
CA ALA A 66 9.37 0.55 -0.82
C ALA A 66 8.10 0.96 -0.07
N ARG A 67 7.43 2.07 -0.44
CA ARG A 67 6.20 2.48 0.24
C ARG A 67 5.07 1.51 0.02
N LEU A 68 4.89 1.06 -1.23
CA LEU A 68 3.95 0.00 -1.53
C LEU A 68 4.32 -1.29 -0.78
N TRP A 69 5.60 -1.67 -0.79
CA TRP A 69 6.07 -2.88 -0.12
C TRP A 69 5.81 -2.87 1.40
N GLU A 70 6.06 -1.75 2.07
CA GLU A 70 5.78 -1.58 3.50
C GLU A 70 4.29 -1.76 3.82
N ASP A 71 3.41 -1.12 3.02
CA ASP A 71 1.96 -1.26 3.19
C ASP A 71 1.48 -2.68 2.90
N LEU A 72 2.06 -3.34 1.89
CA LEU A 72 1.72 -4.73 1.57
C LEU A 72 2.12 -5.71 2.68
N ILE A 73 3.20 -5.47 3.42
CA ILE A 73 3.56 -6.28 4.60
C ILE A 73 2.50 -6.14 5.68
N VAL A 74 2.05 -4.92 5.95
CA VAL A 74 0.97 -4.67 6.92
C VAL A 74 -0.32 -5.34 6.47
N LEU A 75 -0.72 -5.14 5.21
CA LEU A 75 -1.91 -5.74 4.63
C LEU A 75 -1.85 -7.27 4.67
N ARG A 76 -0.71 -7.87 4.32
CA ARG A 76 -0.51 -9.33 4.30
C ARG A 76 -0.67 -9.97 5.68
N TRP A 77 -0.27 -9.25 6.72
CA TRP A 77 -0.55 -9.60 8.11
C TRP A 77 -2.03 -9.35 8.47
N ALA A 78 -2.60 -8.24 8.02
CA ALA A 78 -3.99 -7.89 8.31
C ALA A 78 -5.01 -8.91 7.77
N LEU A 79 -4.69 -9.52 6.61
CA LEU A 79 -5.54 -10.52 5.94
C LEU A 79 -5.44 -11.93 6.56
N GLN A 80 -4.75 -12.13 7.68
CA GLN A 80 -4.69 -13.42 8.38
C GLN A 80 -6.06 -13.90 8.88
N GLU A 81 -6.96 -12.97 9.18
CA GLU A 81 -8.34 -13.24 9.60
C GLU A 81 -9.33 -12.57 8.64
N PRO A 82 -10.46 -13.22 8.29
CA PRO A 82 -11.50 -12.58 7.51
C PRO A 82 -12.24 -11.51 8.33
N VAL A 83 -12.65 -10.44 7.67
CA VAL A 83 -13.52 -9.41 8.26
C VAL A 83 -14.93 -10.01 8.42
N PRO A 84 -15.55 -9.89 9.61
CA PRO A 84 -16.94 -10.25 9.81
C PRO A 84 -17.88 -9.51 8.86
N GLU A 85 -18.91 -10.19 8.36
CA GLU A 85 -19.83 -9.66 7.35
C GLU A 85 -20.47 -8.33 7.77
N ASP A 86 -20.83 -8.20 9.05
CA ASP A 86 -21.43 -7.00 9.62
C ASP A 86 -20.51 -5.78 9.64
N LEU A 87 -19.20 -5.98 9.49
CA LEU A 87 -18.17 -4.95 9.46
C LEU A 87 -17.63 -4.66 8.05
N ILE A 88 -18.06 -5.40 7.02
CA ILE A 88 -17.65 -5.15 5.62
C ILE A 88 -17.94 -3.70 5.21
N PRO A 89 -19.11 -3.10 5.49
CA PRO A 89 -19.38 -1.71 5.09
C PRO A 89 -18.38 -0.70 5.67
N PHE A 90 -17.81 -1.01 6.83
CA PHE A 90 -16.84 -0.14 7.50
C PHE A 90 -15.45 -0.20 6.85
N VAL A 91 -15.04 -1.37 6.37
CA VAL A 91 -13.73 -1.57 5.71
C VAL A 91 -13.78 -1.29 4.21
N ASP A 92 -14.91 -1.50 3.54
CA ASP A 92 -15.04 -1.31 2.09
C ASP A 92 -15.23 0.16 1.67
N GLY A 93 -15.34 1.07 2.64
CA GLY A 93 -15.51 2.51 2.41
C GLY A 93 -16.95 2.94 2.11
N SER A 94 -17.94 2.05 2.21
CA SER A 94 -19.36 2.42 2.10
C SER A 94 -19.95 3.01 3.39
N PHE A 95 -19.21 2.93 4.50
CA PHE A 95 -19.58 3.60 5.74
C PHE A 95 -19.65 5.11 5.56
N LEU A 96 -20.81 5.68 5.88
CA LEU A 96 -21.10 7.09 5.67
C LEU A 96 -20.12 7.97 6.47
N PRO A 97 -19.48 8.97 5.82
CA PRO A 97 -18.63 9.93 6.51
C PRO A 97 -19.34 10.61 7.68
N ARG A 98 -18.61 10.81 8.77
CA ARG A 98 -19.11 11.39 10.01
C ARG A 98 -18.33 12.65 10.37
N GLU A 99 -19.02 13.60 10.99
CA GLU A 99 -18.39 14.76 11.61
C GLU A 99 -17.62 14.28 12.84
N PHE A 100 -16.31 14.53 12.83
CA PHE A 100 -15.46 14.20 13.96
C PHE A 100 -15.72 15.20 15.09
N PRO A 101 -16.05 14.73 16.30
CA PRO A 101 -16.21 15.63 17.44
C PRO A 101 -14.90 16.36 17.73
N GLU A 102 -14.99 17.61 18.19
CA GLU A 102 -13.86 18.43 18.63
C GLU A 102 -13.29 17.92 19.97
N ARG A 103 -12.76 16.70 19.98
CA ARG A 103 -12.05 16.08 21.12
C ARG A 103 -10.79 15.39 20.62
N ASP A 104 -9.74 15.50 21.40
CA ASP A 104 -8.41 14.98 21.04
C ASP A 104 -8.21 13.49 21.44
N ASP A 105 -9.17 12.91 22.15
CA ASP A 105 -9.12 11.53 22.65
C ASP A 105 -10.45 10.82 22.35
N PHE A 106 -10.36 9.71 21.61
CA PHE A 106 -11.48 8.81 21.39
C PHE A 106 -11.34 7.62 22.34
N GLY A 107 -12.45 7.01 22.74
CA GLY A 107 -12.36 5.79 23.56
C GLY A 107 -11.65 4.66 22.79
N ASP A 108 -11.01 3.74 23.52
CA ASP A 108 -10.31 2.55 22.98
C ASP A 108 -11.05 1.83 21.84
N ASP A 109 -12.39 1.79 21.91
CA ASP A 109 -13.23 1.10 20.92
C ASP A 109 -13.23 1.81 19.56
N VAL A 110 -13.28 3.15 19.56
CA VAL A 110 -13.20 3.97 18.35
C VAL A 110 -11.80 3.91 17.74
N ASP A 111 -10.76 3.92 18.58
CA ASP A 111 -9.38 3.73 18.12
C ASP A 111 -9.21 2.34 17.48
N ALA A 112 -9.77 1.29 18.09
CA ALA A 112 -9.77 -0.06 17.50
C ALA A 112 -10.45 -0.07 16.12
N ALA A 113 -11.55 0.67 15.93
CA ALA A 113 -12.19 0.80 14.63
C ALA A 113 -11.30 1.55 13.63
N PHE A 114 -10.68 2.68 13.98
CA PHE A 114 -9.78 3.38 13.07
C PHE A 114 -8.55 2.55 12.69
N HIS A 115 -7.93 1.88 13.66
CA HIS A 115 -6.82 0.97 13.40
C HIS A 115 -7.20 -0.14 12.43
N LEU A 116 -8.38 -0.74 12.58
CA LEU A 116 -8.87 -1.74 11.64
C LEU A 116 -9.00 -1.17 10.23
N GLN A 117 -9.53 0.05 10.09
CA GLN A 117 -9.69 0.66 8.78
C GLN A 117 -8.34 0.94 8.11
N SER A 118 -7.35 1.40 8.87
CA SER A 118 -5.98 1.63 8.39
C SER A 118 -5.29 0.33 7.97
N ASP A 119 -5.48 -0.76 8.72
CA ASP A 119 -4.89 -2.08 8.41
C ASP A 119 -5.30 -2.63 7.03
N TYR A 120 -6.50 -2.29 6.56
CA TYR A 120 -7.03 -2.72 5.26
C TYR A 120 -6.87 -1.67 4.16
N ALA A 121 -6.23 -0.53 4.44
CA ALA A 121 -5.95 0.49 3.44
C ALA A 121 -4.54 0.32 2.86
N LEU A 122 -4.39 0.57 1.57
CA LEU A 122 -3.07 0.82 0.96
C LEU A 122 -2.90 2.32 0.82
N ASP A 123 -1.92 2.90 1.50
CA ASP A 123 -1.72 4.34 1.47
C ASP A 123 -1.04 4.72 0.17
N VAL A 124 -1.83 5.31 -0.73
CA VAL A 124 -1.36 5.87 -1.99
C VAL A 124 -1.48 7.39 -2.00
N GLY A 125 -1.60 8.03 -0.83
CA GLY A 125 -1.77 9.47 -0.69
C GLY A 125 -0.64 10.31 -1.29
N TYR A 126 0.54 9.70 -1.51
CA TYR A 126 1.66 10.31 -2.23
C TYR A 126 1.42 10.44 -3.75
N LEU A 127 0.37 9.83 -4.30
CA LEU A 127 0.00 9.97 -5.70
C LEU A 127 -0.82 11.23 -5.97
N THR A 128 -0.56 11.90 -7.09
CA THR A 128 -1.38 13.02 -7.55
C THR A 128 -2.80 12.54 -7.82
N ASN A 129 -3.79 13.18 -7.19
CA ASN A 129 -5.20 12.78 -7.24
C ASN A 129 -5.45 11.31 -6.81
N ALA A 130 -4.66 10.79 -5.88
CA ALA A 130 -4.76 9.43 -5.34
C ALA A 130 -6.21 8.95 -5.08
N PRO A 131 -6.61 7.77 -5.58
CA PRO A 131 -7.82 7.10 -5.14
C PRO A 131 -7.62 6.51 -3.74
N ALA A 132 -8.70 6.10 -3.08
CA ALA A 132 -8.62 5.24 -1.91
C ALA A 132 -8.47 3.79 -2.39
N LEU A 133 -7.45 3.07 -1.90
CA LEU A 133 -7.32 1.64 -2.09
C LEU A 133 -7.57 0.91 -0.78
N ARG A 134 -8.47 -0.07 -0.84
CA ARG A 134 -8.85 -0.91 0.30
C ARG A 134 -8.79 -2.37 -0.12
N CYS A 135 -8.34 -3.23 0.78
CA CYS A 135 -8.24 -4.65 0.54
C CYS A 135 -8.62 -5.42 1.80
N TRP A 136 -9.64 -6.28 1.71
CA TRP A 136 -10.12 -7.04 2.87
C TRP A 136 -10.44 -8.47 2.48
N ARG A 137 -10.19 -9.39 3.42
CA ARG A 137 -10.55 -10.80 3.32
C ARG A 137 -11.93 -11.00 3.90
N HIS A 138 -12.74 -11.87 3.29
CA HIS A 138 -14.08 -12.21 3.75
C HIS A 138 -14.45 -13.62 3.28
N THR A 139 -15.60 -14.12 3.73
CA THR A 139 -16.11 -15.43 3.35
C THR A 139 -17.52 -15.32 2.79
N VAL A 140 -17.75 -15.90 1.62
CA VAL A 140 -19.08 -15.97 0.97
C VAL A 140 -19.36 -17.41 0.63
N ASP A 141 -20.46 -17.97 1.14
CA ASP A 141 -20.86 -19.37 0.91
C ASP A 141 -19.73 -20.40 1.18
N GLY A 142 -18.89 -20.11 2.19
CA GLY A 142 -17.73 -20.94 2.56
C GLY A 142 -16.49 -20.76 1.67
N LEU A 143 -16.54 -19.88 0.66
CA LEU A 143 -15.38 -19.50 -0.15
C LEU A 143 -14.58 -18.41 0.56
N ASP A 144 -13.27 -18.62 0.66
CA ASP A 144 -12.32 -17.67 1.24
C ASP A 144 -11.79 -16.70 0.19
N LEU A 145 -12.22 -15.44 0.27
CA LEU A 145 -12.06 -14.44 -0.76
C LEU A 145 -11.36 -13.19 -0.22
N VAL A 146 -10.69 -12.48 -1.12
CA VAL A 146 -10.23 -11.11 -0.88
C VAL A 146 -10.83 -10.21 -1.94
N THR A 147 -11.27 -9.03 -1.54
CA THR A 147 -11.66 -7.95 -2.45
C THR A 147 -10.63 -6.83 -2.38
N LEU A 148 -10.15 -6.40 -3.54
CA LEU A 148 -9.39 -5.17 -3.73
C LEU A 148 -10.33 -4.13 -4.35
N SER A 149 -10.48 -2.99 -3.69
CA SER A 149 -11.34 -1.88 -4.12
C SER A 149 -10.51 -0.63 -4.34
N GLN A 150 -10.68 0.00 -5.50
CA GLN A 150 -10.22 1.35 -5.80
C GLN A 150 -11.43 2.28 -5.91
N GLN A 151 -11.41 3.34 -5.12
CA GLN A 151 -12.47 4.35 -5.13
C GLN A 151 -11.87 5.73 -5.44
N ILE A 152 -12.40 6.38 -6.47
CA ILE A 152 -11.98 7.72 -6.90
C ILE A 152 -12.90 8.75 -6.22
N PRO A 153 -12.38 9.59 -5.30
CA PRO A 153 -13.18 10.63 -4.66
C PRO A 153 -13.74 11.64 -5.68
N PRO A 154 -14.91 12.25 -5.44
CA PRO A 154 -15.52 13.19 -6.37
C PRO A 154 -14.60 14.32 -6.88
N GLY A 155 -13.76 14.88 -6.00
CA GLY A 155 -12.81 15.95 -6.34
C GLY A 155 -11.56 15.50 -7.11
N LYS A 156 -11.38 14.20 -7.35
CA LYS A 156 -10.18 13.61 -7.97
C LYS A 156 -10.47 12.86 -9.29
N ARG A 157 -11.70 13.02 -9.82
CA ARG A 157 -12.15 12.35 -11.04
C ARG A 157 -11.31 12.75 -12.26
N GLY A 158 -11.17 11.81 -13.20
CA GLY A 158 -10.47 12.03 -14.47
C GLY A 158 -8.96 11.75 -14.45
N ALA A 159 -8.37 11.43 -13.29
CA ALA A 159 -6.96 11.07 -13.20
C ALA A 159 -6.68 9.60 -13.58
N PHE A 160 -7.52 8.67 -13.12
CA PHE A 160 -7.32 7.22 -13.25
C PHE A 160 -8.30 6.59 -14.25
N GLU A 161 -7.85 5.55 -14.94
CA GLU A 161 -8.70 4.72 -15.79
C GLU A 161 -9.73 3.92 -14.99
N GLY A 162 -10.79 3.49 -15.67
CA GLY A 162 -11.87 2.71 -15.07
C GLY A 162 -13.01 3.54 -14.46
N PRO A 163 -13.97 2.86 -13.81
CA PRO A 163 -15.09 3.48 -13.10
C PRO A 163 -14.65 4.19 -11.81
N GLU A 164 -15.55 4.97 -11.22
CA GLU A 164 -15.31 5.65 -9.94
C GLU A 164 -15.09 4.67 -8.78
N ARG A 165 -15.72 3.50 -8.84
CA ARG A 165 -15.44 2.36 -7.95
C ARG A 165 -15.12 1.15 -8.80
N LEU A 166 -13.89 0.64 -8.66
CA LEU A 166 -13.40 -0.57 -9.30
C LEU A 166 -13.12 -1.60 -8.22
N ASP A 167 -13.91 -2.66 -8.19
CA ASP A 167 -13.75 -3.76 -7.26
C ASP A 167 -13.31 -5.01 -8.03
N ALA A 168 -12.37 -5.75 -7.47
CA ALA A 168 -12.03 -7.08 -7.95
C ALA A 168 -11.98 -8.05 -6.77
N THR A 169 -12.57 -9.23 -6.95
CA THR A 169 -12.61 -10.29 -5.93
C THR A 169 -11.88 -11.52 -6.45
N MET A 170 -11.05 -12.12 -5.60
CA MET A 170 -10.22 -13.27 -5.94
C MET A 170 -10.12 -14.24 -4.75
N PRO A 171 -9.71 -15.50 -4.95
CA PRO A 171 -9.39 -16.39 -3.85
C PRO A 171 -8.32 -15.78 -2.94
N ALA A 172 -8.48 -15.87 -1.62
CA ALA A 172 -7.53 -15.27 -0.68
C ALA A 172 -6.09 -15.77 -0.93
N ALA A 173 -5.92 -17.07 -1.14
CA ALA A 173 -4.63 -17.69 -1.44
C ALA A 173 -3.93 -17.08 -2.66
N GLU A 174 -4.67 -16.59 -3.65
CA GLU A 174 -4.11 -15.96 -4.85
C GLU A 174 -3.46 -14.62 -4.52
N LEU A 175 -4.14 -13.77 -3.74
CA LEU A 175 -3.58 -12.49 -3.32
C LEU A 175 -2.41 -12.66 -2.37
N LEU A 176 -2.55 -13.54 -1.36
CA LEU A 176 -1.49 -13.79 -0.38
C LEU A 176 -0.21 -14.29 -1.07
N ALA A 177 -0.32 -15.22 -2.01
CA ALA A 177 0.82 -15.70 -2.78
C ALA A 177 1.47 -14.61 -3.66
N ALA A 178 0.68 -13.70 -4.23
CA ALA A 178 1.20 -12.61 -5.04
C ALA A 178 1.96 -11.57 -4.20
N VAL A 179 1.52 -11.30 -2.95
CA VAL A 179 2.24 -10.43 -2.03
C VAL A 179 3.56 -11.06 -1.60
N ASP A 180 3.54 -12.34 -1.23
CA ASP A 180 4.74 -13.09 -0.86
C ASP A 180 5.76 -13.17 -2.03
N ASP A 181 5.26 -13.34 -3.26
CA ASP A 181 6.09 -13.30 -4.47
C ASP A 181 6.68 -11.90 -4.75
N PHE A 182 5.87 -10.84 -4.58
CA PHE A 182 6.31 -9.47 -4.76
C PHE A 182 7.42 -9.10 -3.77
N ASP A 183 7.24 -9.41 -2.48
CA ASP A 183 8.26 -9.20 -1.44
C ASP A 183 9.59 -9.85 -1.85
N ARG A 184 9.56 -11.15 -2.17
CA ARG A 184 10.74 -11.90 -2.58
C ARG A 184 11.43 -11.29 -3.81
N ARG A 185 10.68 -10.90 -4.84
CA ARG A 185 11.25 -10.29 -6.05
C ARG A 185 11.84 -8.91 -5.77
N PHE A 186 11.15 -8.09 -4.99
CA PHE A 186 11.60 -6.74 -4.65
C PHE A 186 12.86 -6.76 -3.79
N ILE A 187 12.88 -7.58 -2.74
CA ILE A 187 14.06 -7.78 -1.88
C ILE A 187 15.24 -8.33 -2.70
N ALA A 188 15.01 -9.31 -3.59
CA ALA A 188 16.06 -9.82 -4.45
C ALA A 188 16.62 -8.74 -5.41
N ALA A 189 15.76 -7.93 -6.03
CA ALA A 189 16.18 -6.84 -6.91
C ALA A 189 17.01 -5.80 -6.15
N MET A 190 16.60 -5.45 -4.93
CA MET A 190 17.37 -4.57 -4.06
C MET A 190 18.70 -5.18 -3.64
N GLY A 191 18.76 -6.49 -3.40
CA GLY A 191 20.00 -7.19 -3.07
C GLY A 191 21.04 -7.15 -4.19
N VAL A 192 20.60 -7.29 -5.45
CA VAL A 192 21.46 -7.09 -6.63
C VAL A 192 22.00 -5.67 -6.66
N ARG A 193 21.13 -4.66 -6.51
CA ARG A 193 21.52 -3.24 -6.52
C ARG A 193 22.51 -2.88 -5.42
N VAL A 194 22.31 -3.38 -4.20
CA VAL A 194 23.23 -3.17 -3.07
C VAL A 194 24.59 -3.79 -3.38
N ALA A 195 24.63 -5.03 -3.91
CA ALA A 195 25.89 -5.69 -4.28
C ALA A 195 26.62 -4.97 -5.42
N GLU A 196 25.89 -4.40 -6.38
CA GLU A 196 26.48 -3.57 -7.44
C GLU A 196 27.15 -2.31 -6.87
N LEU A 197 26.46 -1.59 -6.00
CA LEU A 197 26.98 -0.37 -5.35
C LEU A 197 28.18 -0.64 -4.45
N GLU A 198 28.22 -1.78 -3.75
CA GLU A 198 29.40 -2.20 -2.99
C GLU A 198 30.62 -2.43 -3.88
N ARG A 199 30.41 -2.91 -5.11
CA ARG A 199 31.48 -3.16 -6.08
C ARG A 199 31.93 -1.91 -6.82
N SER A 200 30.99 -1.05 -7.23
CA SER A 200 31.29 0.14 -8.03
C SER A 200 31.55 1.40 -7.22
N GLY A 201 31.12 1.42 -5.95
CA GLY A 201 30.94 2.65 -5.19
C GLY A 201 29.67 3.42 -5.61
N PRO A 202 29.33 4.48 -4.88
CA PRO A 202 28.23 5.37 -5.25
C PRO A 202 28.52 6.17 -6.53
N PRO A 203 27.49 6.77 -7.14
CA PRO A 203 27.68 7.75 -8.20
C PRO A 203 28.65 8.89 -7.80
N PRO A 204 29.45 9.45 -8.72
CA PRO A 204 30.38 10.52 -8.41
C PRO A 204 29.69 11.70 -7.72
N GLY A 205 30.27 12.16 -6.60
CA GLY A 205 29.76 13.30 -5.85
C GLY A 205 28.52 13.02 -5.00
N VAL A 206 28.07 11.76 -4.91
CA VAL A 206 26.94 11.35 -4.06
C VAL A 206 27.44 10.55 -2.85
N ASP A 207 27.03 10.96 -1.67
CA ASP A 207 27.36 10.28 -0.42
C ASP A 207 26.49 9.02 -0.25
N LEU A 208 27.11 7.89 0.10
CA LEU A 208 26.41 6.64 0.42
C LEU A 208 27.21 5.84 1.44
N ASP A 209 26.60 5.57 2.59
CA ASP A 209 27.14 4.64 3.57
C ASP A 209 26.81 3.21 3.14
N LEU A 210 27.76 2.55 2.48
CA LEU A 210 27.61 1.18 1.98
C LEU A 210 27.45 0.15 3.12
N GLN A 211 28.09 0.38 4.26
CA GLN A 211 27.96 -0.53 5.40
C GLN A 211 26.55 -0.44 5.98
N HIS A 212 26.06 0.78 6.21
CA HIS A 212 24.70 0.99 6.66
C HIS A 212 23.68 0.45 5.66
N LEU A 213 23.89 0.67 4.36
CA LEU A 213 23.03 0.17 3.29
C LEU A 213 22.88 -1.36 3.34
N ARG A 214 23.99 -2.09 3.52
CA ARG A 214 23.97 -3.56 3.63
C ARG A 214 23.22 -4.03 4.87
N VAL A 215 23.46 -3.36 6.01
CA VAL A 215 22.77 -3.67 7.28
C VAL A 215 21.27 -3.44 7.15
N GLU A 216 20.86 -2.28 6.64
CA GLU A 216 19.44 -1.95 6.42
C GLU A 216 18.79 -2.95 5.46
N HIS A 217 19.44 -3.29 4.35
CA HIS A 217 18.90 -4.29 3.41
C HIS A 217 18.70 -5.67 4.06
N THR A 218 19.66 -6.11 4.87
CA THR A 218 19.56 -7.39 5.59
C THR A 218 18.42 -7.37 6.59
N GLN A 219 18.24 -6.27 7.32
CA GLN A 219 17.11 -6.12 8.24
C GLN A 219 15.77 -6.17 7.49
N ARG A 220 15.64 -5.35 6.43
CA ARG A 220 14.42 -5.27 5.62
C ARG A 220 14.04 -6.59 4.95
N SER A 221 15.02 -7.40 4.54
CA SER A 221 14.75 -8.73 3.96
C SER A 221 14.05 -9.71 4.90
N SER A 222 13.96 -9.40 6.20
CA SER A 222 13.28 -10.24 7.19
C SER A 222 11.93 -9.68 7.66
N TRP A 223 11.53 -8.50 7.18
CA TRP A 223 10.37 -7.79 7.72
C TRP A 223 9.05 -8.52 7.50
N LEU A 224 8.83 -9.12 6.32
CA LEU A 224 7.61 -9.90 6.07
C LEU A 224 7.51 -11.09 7.03
N ASP A 225 8.56 -11.90 7.13
CA ASP A 225 8.60 -13.06 8.03
C ASP A 225 8.40 -12.65 9.49
N GLN A 226 9.08 -11.58 9.93
CA GLN A 226 8.92 -11.03 11.30
C GLN A 226 7.50 -10.55 11.57
N ARG A 227 6.85 -9.91 10.58
CA ARG A 227 5.47 -9.48 10.73
C ARG A 227 4.52 -10.67 10.79
N LEU A 228 4.73 -11.69 9.96
CA LEU A 228 3.85 -12.86 9.88
C LEU A 228 3.89 -13.74 11.13
N VAL A 229 4.99 -13.76 11.88
CA VAL A 229 5.07 -14.47 13.18
C VAL A 229 4.39 -13.71 14.33
N SER A 230 4.10 -12.42 14.14
CA SER A 230 3.40 -11.63 15.15
C SER A 230 1.91 -12.02 15.16
N PRO A 231 1.34 -12.39 16.32
CA PRO A 231 -0.07 -12.75 16.39
C PRO A 231 -0.93 -11.57 15.95
N ARG A 232 -1.94 -11.84 15.13
CA ARG A 232 -3.08 -10.95 14.93
C ARG A 232 -4.19 -11.46 15.84
N ASP A 233 -4.69 -10.57 16.69
CA ASP A 233 -5.85 -10.81 17.55
C ASP A 233 -6.70 -9.54 17.50
N VAL A 234 -7.67 -9.52 16.58
CA VAL A 234 -8.58 -8.39 16.45
C VAL A 234 -9.73 -8.59 17.43
N ASP A 235 -9.86 -7.68 18.40
CA ASP A 235 -11.02 -7.63 19.27
C ASP A 235 -12.24 -7.10 18.48
N TRP A 236 -12.92 -8.02 17.79
CA TRP A 236 -14.11 -7.72 17.02
C TRP A 236 -15.27 -7.18 17.86
N THR A 237 -15.25 -7.33 19.19
CA THR A 237 -16.25 -6.73 20.08
C THR A 237 -15.99 -5.24 20.23
N LYS A 238 -14.74 -4.86 20.51
CA LYS A 238 -14.33 -3.45 20.56
C LYS A 238 -14.53 -2.75 19.23
N VAL A 239 -14.14 -3.38 18.12
CA VAL A 239 -14.37 -2.82 16.77
C VAL A 239 -15.86 -2.54 16.55
N ARG A 240 -16.75 -3.49 16.87
CA ARG A 240 -18.20 -3.27 16.72
C ARG A 240 -18.71 -2.12 17.58
N ALA A 241 -18.23 -2.02 18.83
CA ALA A 241 -18.59 -0.92 19.71
C ALA A 241 -18.13 0.43 19.13
N GLY A 242 -16.89 0.51 18.63
CA GLY A 242 -16.35 1.70 17.98
C GLY A 242 -17.11 2.08 16.71
N VAL A 243 -17.41 1.13 15.84
CA VAL A 243 -18.21 1.37 14.62
C VAL A 243 -19.63 1.83 14.97
N ALA A 244 -20.25 1.28 16.01
CA ALA A 244 -21.55 1.73 16.49
C ALA A 244 -21.50 3.16 17.05
N GLU A 245 -20.45 3.50 17.82
CA GLU A 245 -20.22 4.86 18.29
C GLU A 245 -20.04 5.83 17.13
N LEU A 246 -19.16 5.51 16.17
CA LEU A 246 -18.96 6.29 14.94
C LEU A 246 -20.28 6.50 14.20
N GLY A 247 -21.12 5.46 14.11
CA GLY A 247 -22.43 5.51 13.47
C GLY A 247 -23.41 6.48 14.14
N SER A 248 -23.20 6.79 15.43
CA SER A 248 -24.01 7.75 16.19
C SER A 248 -23.59 9.20 15.97
N TRP A 249 -22.42 9.46 15.38
CA TRP A 249 -21.94 10.80 15.10
C TRP A 249 -22.72 11.45 13.94
N PRO A 250 -22.79 12.79 13.88
CA PRO A 250 -23.48 13.50 12.81
C PRO A 250 -22.89 13.12 11.44
N PRO A 251 -23.71 12.99 10.38
CA PRO A 251 -23.19 12.79 9.03
C PRO A 251 -22.54 14.07 8.51
N VAL A 252 -21.48 13.95 7.68
CA VAL A 252 -20.92 15.10 6.97
C VAL A 252 -21.95 15.64 5.98
N SER A 253 -22.22 16.95 6.04
CA SER A 253 -23.14 17.68 5.16
C SER A 253 -22.69 17.76 3.70
#